data_AF-A0A151RMR6-F1
#
_entry.id   AF-A0A151RMR6-F1
#
_cell.length_a   1.000
_cell.length_b   1.000
_cell.length_c   1.000
_cell.angle_alpha   90.00
_cell.angle_beta   90.00
_cell.angle_gamma   90.00
#
_symmetry.space_group_name_H-M   'P 1'
#
loop_
_entity.id
_entity.type
_entity.pdbx_description
1 polymer ?
#
loop_
_entity_poly.entity_id
_entity_poly.type
_entity_poly.pdbx_seq_one_letter_code
_entity_poly.pdbx_strand_id
1 'polypeptide(L)' 'LDLNHNNIYGTIPLALTKVENLQQFNVSYNRLCGEIPQGGQLQRFDEYSYLHNKCLCGSPLPPCNSYSMADI' A
#
# COMPACT_ATOMS: atom_id res chain seq x y z
N LEU A 1 -0.44 -3.18 13.23
CA LEU A 1 -1.54 -3.66 12.36
C LEU A 1 -0.93 -4.62 11.36
N ASP A 2 -1.09 -5.91 11.60
CA ASP A 2 -0.62 -6.96 10.68
C ASP A 2 -1.83 -7.65 10.06
N LEU A 3 -1.97 -7.53 8.75
CA LEU A 3 -3.06 -8.05 7.93
C LEU A 3 -2.52 -8.83 6.73
N ASN A 4 -1.25 -9.25 6.78
CA ASN A 4 -0.63 -9.95 5.67
C ASN A 4 -1.32 -11.30 5.36
N HIS A 5 -1.15 -11.81 4.13
CA HIS A 5 -1.66 -13.12 3.70
C HIS A 5 -3.17 -13.32 3.90
N ASN A 6 -3.96 -12.34 3.44
CA ASN A 6 -5.42 -12.40 3.47
C ASN A 6 -5.99 -12.22 2.06
N ASN A 7 -7.33 -12.27 1.97
CA ASN A 7 -8.07 -11.94 0.75
C ASN A 7 -8.78 -10.58 0.88
N ILE A 8 -8.09 -9.55 1.39
CA ILE A 8 -8.67 -8.21 1.51
C ILE A 8 -8.64 -7.51 0.15
N TYR A 9 -9.75 -6.87 -0.22
CA TYR A 9 -9.93 -6.13 -1.46
C TYR A 9 -10.22 -4.65 -1.18
N GLY A 10 -10.11 -3.82 -2.22
CA GLY A 10 -10.42 -2.39 -2.15
C GLY A 10 -9.16 -1.54 -2.01
N THR A 11 -9.32 -0.33 -1.44
CA THR A 11 -8.24 0.64 -1.27
C THR A 11 -7.78 0.72 0.17
N ILE A 12 -6.56 1.20 0.41
CA ILE A 12 -6.13 1.59 1.76
C ILE A 12 -6.93 2.84 2.17
N PRO A 13 -7.69 2.83 3.28
CA PRO A 13 -8.51 3.98 3.65
C PRO A 13 -7.66 5.20 4.02
N LEU A 14 -8.04 6.39 3.52
CA LEU A 14 -7.39 7.66 3.88
C LEU A 14 -7.37 7.89 5.40
N ALA A 15 -8.34 7.37 6.15
CA ALA A 15 -8.40 7.48 7.60
C ALA A 15 -7.15 6.92 8.32
N LEU A 16 -6.42 5.98 7.71
CA LEU A 16 -5.18 5.44 8.28
C LEU A 16 -4.05 6.49 8.37
N THR A 17 -4.10 7.57 7.59
CA THR A 17 -3.12 8.68 7.71
C THR A 17 -3.31 9.48 9.00
N LYS A 18 -4.46 9.36 9.67
CA LYS A 18 -4.75 10.04 10.94
C LYS A 18 -4.31 9.23 12.16
N VAL A 19 -3.79 8.02 11.99
CA VAL A 19 -3.33 7.18 13.10
C VAL A 19 -1.90 7.57 13.47
N GLU A 20 -1.75 8.37 14.52
CA GLU A 20 -0.47 8.97 14.90
C GLU A 20 0.57 7.95 15.42
N ASN A 21 0.12 6.89 16.10
CA ASN A 21 0.98 5.91 16.77
C ASN A 21 0.99 4.54 16.10
N LEU A 22 0.98 4.51 14.77
CA LEU A 22 1.05 3.27 14.02
C LEU A 22 2.49 2.70 14.08
N GLN A 23 2.73 1.77 15.01
CA GLN A 23 4.08 1.20 15.24
C GLN A 23 4.45 0.12 14.20
N GLN A 24 3.47 -0.65 13.75
CA GLN A 24 3.63 -1.74 12.79
C GLN A 24 2.50 -1.67 11.77
N PHE A 25 2.84 -1.93 10.51
CA PHE A 25 1.88 -2.00 9.42
C PHE A 25 2.36 -3.02 8.39
N ASN A 26 1.54 -4.02 8.09
CA ASN A 26 1.82 -4.97 7.02
C ASN A 26 0.50 -5.39 6.39
N VAL A 27 0.32 -5.07 5.10
CA VAL A 27 -0.83 -5.44 4.29
C VAL A 27 -0.43 -6.26 3.07
N SER A 28 0.80 -6.80 3.09
CA SER A 28 1.34 -7.61 1.99
C SER A 28 0.50 -8.86 1.73
N TYR A 29 0.59 -9.39 0.51
CA TYR A 29 -0.14 -10.60 0.10
C TYR A 29 -1.66 -10.47 0.30
N ASN A 30 -2.23 -9.40 -0.25
CA ASN A 30 -3.67 -9.15 -0.34
C ASN A 30 -4.06 -8.82 -1.80
N ARG A 31 -5.27 -8.31 -2.01
CA ARG A 31 -5.79 -7.88 -3.32
C ARG A 31 -6.19 -6.39 -3.27
N LEU A 32 -5.41 -5.59 -2.56
CA LEU A 32 -5.57 -4.15 -2.49
C LEU A 32 -5.16 -3.48 -3.81
N CYS A 33 -5.75 -2.33 -4.10
CA CYS A 33 -5.65 -1.62 -5.38
C CYS A 33 -5.72 -0.10 -5.15
N GLY A 34 -5.16 0.66 -6.08
CA GLY A 34 -5.16 2.13 -6.03
C GLY A 34 -3.93 2.72 -5.35
N GLU A 35 -3.92 4.04 -5.21
CA GLU A 35 -2.80 4.78 -4.65
C GLU A 35 -2.73 4.63 -3.11
N ILE A 36 -1.53 4.43 -2.57
CA ILE A 36 -1.28 4.47 -1.13
C ILE A 36 -1.53 5.90 -0.63
N PRO A 37 -2.45 6.12 0.33
CA PRO A 37 -2.72 7.44 0.86
C PRO A 37 -1.45 8.12 1.39
N GLN A 38 -1.24 9.37 1.00
CA GLN A 38 -0.11 10.18 1.45
C GLN A 38 -0.40 10.83 2.80
N GLY A 39 0.61 10.82 3.68
CA GLY A 39 0.57 11.45 4.99
C GLY A 39 0.47 10.45 6.14
N GLY A 40 0.58 10.98 7.37
CA GLY A 40 0.65 10.16 8.57
C GLY A 40 1.91 9.29 8.59
N GLN A 41 1.74 8.01 8.92
CA GLN A 41 2.84 7.06 9.11
C GLN A 41 3.01 6.05 7.97
N LEU A 42 2.14 6.05 6.95
CA LEU A 42 2.12 5.00 5.92
C LEU A 42 3.43 4.97 5.10
N GLN A 43 4.01 6.14 4.79
CA GLN A 43 5.29 6.23 4.07
C GLN A 43 6.52 5.88 4.94
N ARG A 44 6.35 5.61 6.24
CA ARG A 44 7.45 5.18 7.15
C ARG A 44 7.74 3.69 7.03
N PHE A 45 6.80 2.92 6.50
CA PHE A 45 6.94 1.48 6.27
C PHE A 45 7.56 1.24 4.89
N ASP A 46 8.37 0.19 4.78
CA ASP A 46 9.06 -0.18 3.55
C ASP A 46 8.11 -0.79 2.50
N GLU A 47 8.62 -1.00 1.29
CA GLU A 47 7.89 -1.63 0.20
C GLU A 47 7.38 -3.05 0.55
N TYR A 48 8.09 -3.78 1.42
CA TYR A 48 7.70 -5.13 1.85
C TYR A 48 6.36 -5.14 2.57
N SER A 49 6.03 -4.07 3.29
CA SER A 49 4.76 -3.90 3.99
C SER A 49 3.55 -3.84 3.04
N TYR A 50 3.79 -3.61 1.74
CA TYR A 50 2.77 -3.45 0.70
C TYR A 50 2.85 -4.52 -0.40
N LEU A 51 3.87 -5.39 -0.34
CA LEU A 51 4.22 -6.36 -1.38
C LEU A 51 3.04 -7.26 -1.78
N HIS A 52 3.04 -7.75 -3.02
CA HIS A 52 2.04 -8.67 -3.55
C HIS A 52 0.60 -8.15 -3.58
N ASN A 53 0.40 -6.82 -3.60
CA ASN A 53 -0.85 -6.17 -3.99
C ASN A 53 -0.72 -5.60 -5.41
N LYS A 54 -0.99 -6.38 -6.45
CA LYS A 54 -0.64 -6.07 -7.85
C LYS A 54 -1.14 -4.71 -8.39
N CYS A 55 -2.27 -4.21 -7.88
CA CYS A 55 -2.86 -2.95 -8.31
C CYS A 55 -2.47 -1.76 -7.41
N LEU A 56 -1.74 -2.00 -6.31
CA LEU A 56 -1.35 -0.95 -5.39
C LEU A 56 -0.14 -0.19 -5.93
N CYS A 57 -0.15 1.13 -5.82
CA CYS A 57 0.90 2.01 -6.35
C CYS A 57 1.04 3.28 -5.48
N GLY A 58 2.06 4.09 -5.75
CA GLY A 58 2.39 5.29 -4.96
C GLY A 58 3.29 4.97 -3.77
N SER A 59 4.01 5.98 -3.26
CA SER A 59 5.07 5.81 -2.25
C SER A 59 4.61 4.99 -1.03
N PRO A 60 5.35 3.94 -0.60
CA PRO A 60 6.73 3.60 -1.01
C PRO A 60 6.88 2.76 -2.28
N LEU A 61 5.80 2.42 -2.97
CA LEU A 61 5.82 1.69 -4.24
C LEU A 61 6.06 2.63 -5.44
N PRO A 62 6.33 2.10 -6.65
CA PRO A 62 6.37 2.90 -7.87
C PRO A 62 5.11 3.76 -8.06
N PRO A 63 5.23 4.94 -8.66
CA PRO A 63 4.11 5.86 -8.84
C PRO A 63 3.02 5.23 -9.72
N CYS A 64 1.76 5.54 -9.41
CA CYS A 64 0.65 5.18 -10.27
C CYS A 64 0.87 5.82 -11.66
N ASN A 65 0.85 5.01 -12.72
CA ASN A 65 1.22 5.36 -14.11
C ASN A 65 2.72 5.22 -14.48
N SER A 66 3.53 4.49 -13.70
CA SER A 66 4.89 4.12 -14.13
C SER A 66 4.92 3.08 -15.26
N TYR A 67 3.80 2.42 -15.57
CA TYR A 67 3.71 1.47 -16.68
C TYR A 67 3.36 2.22 -17.97
N SER A 68 4.40 2.57 -18.73
CA SER A 68 4.23 2.78 -20.17
C SER A 68 3.82 1.44 -20.80
N MET A 69 3.03 1.47 -21.87
CA MET A 69 2.64 0.29 -22.66
C MET A 69 3.83 -0.45 -23.34
N ALA A 70 5.08 -0.24 -22.90
CA ALA A 70 6.28 -0.85 -23.45
C ALA A 70 6.80 -2.06 -22.67
N ASP A 71 6.22 -2.38 -21.51
CA ASP A 71 6.70 -3.48 -20.63
C ASP A 71 5.76 -4.71 -20.59
N ILE A 72 4.97 -4.95 -21.65
CA ILE A 72 4.18 -6.17 -21.88
C ILE A 72 4.55 -6.78 -23.22
#